data_AF-A0A2G6LF13-F1
#
_entry.id   AF-A0A2G6LF13-F1
#
_cell.length_a   1.000
_cell.length_b   1.000
_cell.length_c   1.000
_cell.angle_alpha   90.00
_cell.angle_beta   90.00
_cell.angle_gamma   90.00
#
_symmetry.space_group_name_H-M   'P 1'
#
loop_
_entity.id
_entity.type
_entity.pdbx_description
1 polymer ?
#
loop_
_entity_poly.entity_id
_entity_poly.type
_entity_poly.pdbx_seq_one_letter_code
_entity_poly.pdbx_strand_id
1 'polypeptide(L)'
;MTRSQKQVEQAYRQALFNVIFNNKDDHSKNFSFIMDKSGKWSLSPAYDITFNTGTNGYHQMAVCGEARQPTKADLLQLAQTTDIKTKVANEIIDNTVTLAKKLQKTIFDYPLQKPLAETVEKTIAENINRI
;
A
#
# COMPACT_ATOMS: atom_id res chain seq x y z
N MET A 1 15.69 -14.66 -4.06
CA MET A 1 15.19 -13.30 -3.79
C MET A 1 16.22 -12.27 -4.27
N THR A 2 15.78 -11.08 -4.67
CA THR A 2 16.51 -10.13 -5.54
C THR A 2 17.77 -9.47 -4.95
N ARG A 3 18.14 -9.82 -3.71
CA ARG A 3 19.33 -9.35 -2.97
C ARG A 3 19.47 -7.82 -2.96
N SER A 4 18.35 -7.09 -2.93
CA SER A 4 18.31 -5.63 -3.05
C SER A 4 17.36 -4.99 -2.04
N GLN A 5 17.92 -4.20 -1.12
CA GLN A 5 17.14 -3.46 -0.11
C GLN A 5 16.11 -2.52 -0.75
N LYS A 6 16.46 -1.88 -1.88
CA LYS A 6 15.56 -0.99 -2.61
C LYS A 6 14.27 -1.69 -3.05
N GLN A 7 14.35 -2.98 -3.38
CA GLN A 7 13.18 -3.74 -3.79
C GLN A 7 12.32 -4.18 -2.61
N VAL A 8 12.95 -4.41 -1.45
CA VAL A 8 12.24 -4.65 -0.19
C VAL A 8 11.47 -3.40 0.21
N GLU A 9 12.10 -2.23 0.15
CA GLU A 9 11.44 -0.93 0.38
C GLU A 9 10.31 -0.66 -0.64
N GLN A 10 10.48 -1.08 -1.90
CA GLN A 10 9.42 -0.97 -2.91
C GLN A 10 8.23 -1.86 -2.60
N ALA A 11 8.45 -3.13 -2.22
CA ALA A 11 7.39 -4.04 -1.82
C ALA A 11 6.66 -3.54 -0.56
N TYR A 12 7.41 -3.04 0.43
CA TYR A 12 6.86 -2.39 1.62
C TYR A 12 5.98 -1.19 1.27
N ARG A 13 6.44 -0.33 0.36
CA ARG A 13 5.66 0.82 -0.11
C ARG A 13 4.37 0.38 -0.81
N GLN A 14 4.39 -0.70 -1.59
CA GLN A 14 3.18 -1.23 -2.23
C GLN A 14 2.19 -1.79 -1.20
N ALA A 15 2.65 -2.51 -0.18
CA ALA A 15 1.81 -2.98 0.93
C ALA A 15 1.18 -1.80 1.69
N LEU A 16 1.98 -0.80 2.05
CA LEU A 16 1.50 0.43 2.69
C LEU A 16 0.47 1.17 1.83
N PHE A 17 0.72 1.27 0.52
CA PHE A 17 -0.19 1.90 -0.42
C PHE A 17 -1.55 1.18 -0.43
N ASN A 18 -1.54 -0.14 -0.51
CA ASN A 18 -2.75 -0.95 -0.49
C ASN A 18 -3.58 -0.71 0.79
N VAL A 19 -2.92 -0.62 1.94
CA VAL A 19 -3.56 -0.31 3.22
C VAL A 19 -4.16 1.11 3.24
N ILE A 20 -3.40 2.13 2.84
CA ILE A 20 -3.87 3.53 2.92
C ILE A 20 -4.98 3.81 1.91
N PHE A 21 -4.80 3.38 0.66
CA PHE A 21 -5.72 3.66 -0.46
C PHE A 21 -6.84 2.64 -0.60
N ASN A 22 -6.95 1.71 0.35
CA ASN A 22 -8.00 0.69 0.40
C ASN A 22 -8.03 -0.17 -0.88
N ASN A 23 -6.88 -0.69 -1.28
CA ASN A 23 -6.80 -1.76 -2.27
C ASN A 23 -6.68 -3.10 -1.54
N LYS A 24 -7.83 -3.74 -1.29
CA LYS A 24 -7.89 -5.03 -0.58
C LYS A 24 -7.82 -6.25 -1.50
N ASP A 25 -7.68 -6.03 -2.81
CA ASP A 25 -7.42 -7.10 -3.80
C ASP A 25 -5.91 -7.33 -4.00
N ASP A 26 -5.18 -7.30 -2.88
CA ASP A 26 -3.72 -7.30 -2.83
C ASP A 26 -3.12 -8.70 -2.77
N HIS A 27 -3.68 -9.63 -3.55
CA HIS A 27 -3.24 -11.02 -3.55
C HIS A 27 -1.88 -11.22 -4.23
N SER A 28 -1.25 -12.36 -3.95
CA SER A 28 0.10 -12.69 -4.43
C SER A 28 0.26 -12.64 -5.96
N LYS A 29 -0.82 -12.83 -6.74
CA LYS A 29 -0.80 -12.70 -8.21
C LYS A 29 -0.64 -11.26 -8.72
N ASN A 30 -0.83 -10.25 -7.85
CA ASN A 30 -0.63 -8.83 -8.16
C ASN A 30 0.79 -8.34 -7.85
N PHE A 31 1.69 -9.29 -7.58
CA PHE A 31 3.12 -9.05 -7.43
C PHE A 31 3.87 -9.88 -8.47
N SER A 32 4.77 -9.25 -9.22
CA SER A 32 5.57 -9.93 -10.21
C SER A 32 7.01 -9.47 -10.16
N PHE A 33 7.89 -10.32 -10.71
CA PHE A 33 9.30 -10.02 -10.86
C PHE A 33 9.64 -10.02 -12.34
N ILE A 34 10.45 -9.05 -12.75
CA ILE A 34 11.02 -8.93 -14.08
C ILE A 34 12.49 -9.34 -14.02
N MET A 35 12.98 -10.04 -15.03
CA MET A 35 14.39 -10.37 -15.18
C MET A 35 14.98 -9.54 -16.31
N ASP A 36 16.12 -8.90 -16.07
CA ASP A 36 16.86 -8.24 -17.14
C ASP A 36 17.70 -9.23 -17.96
N LYS A 37 18.30 -8.74 -19.06
CA LYS A 37 19.14 -9.55 -19.97
C LYS A 37 20.38 -10.16 -19.29
N SER A 38 20.78 -9.65 -18.13
CA SER A 38 21.92 -10.17 -17.35
C SER A 38 21.52 -11.26 -16.35
N GLY A 39 20.23 -11.63 -16.29
CA GLY A 39 19.73 -12.61 -15.34
C GLY A 39 19.35 -12.01 -13.98
N LYS A 40 19.37 -10.69 -13.82
CA LYS A 40 19.08 -10.04 -12.55
C LYS A 40 17.58 -9.81 -12.41
N TRP A 41 17.02 -10.32 -11.32
CA TRP A 41 15.62 -10.14 -10.97
C TRP A 41 15.36 -8.82 -10.25
N SER A 42 14.27 -8.16 -10.60
CA SER A 42 13.70 -7.03 -9.85
C SER A 42 12.18 -7.12 -9.71
N LEU A 43 11.63 -6.54 -8.65
CA LEU A 43 10.18 -6.35 -8.53
C LEU A 43 9.67 -5.51 -9.72
N SER A 44 8.55 -5.91 -10.32
CA SER A 44 7.90 -5.12 -11.37
C SER A 44 7.41 -3.78 -10.81
N PRO A 45 7.12 -2.79 -11.67
CA PRO A 45 6.23 -1.71 -11.29
C PRO A 45 4.91 -2.27 -10.71
N ALA A 46 4.29 -1.53 -9.80
CA ALA A 46 2.98 -1.89 -9.29
C ALA A 46 1.94 -1.79 -10.41
N TYR A 47 1.00 -2.73 -10.43
CA TYR A 47 -0.10 -2.81 -11.38
C TYR A 47 -1.36 -3.30 -10.66
N ASP A 48 -2.49 -3.25 -11.35
CA ASP A 48 -3.81 -3.63 -10.80
C ASP A 48 -4.13 -2.92 -9.47
N ILE A 49 -3.89 -1.61 -9.47
CA ILE A 49 -4.13 -0.74 -8.33
C ILE A 49 -5.52 -0.12 -8.49
N THR A 50 -6.47 -0.58 -7.68
CA THR A 50 -7.85 -0.10 -7.69
C THR A 50 -8.36 0.14 -6.27
N PHE A 51 -9.38 0.98 -6.12
CA PHE A 51 -10.12 1.05 -4.86
C PHE A 51 -10.99 -0.20 -4.73
N ASN A 52 -10.71 -1.02 -3.72
CA ASN A 52 -11.36 -2.32 -3.54
C ASN A 52 -11.61 -2.60 -2.06
N THR A 53 -12.86 -2.90 -1.70
CA THR A 53 -13.29 -3.16 -0.33
C THR A 53 -12.93 -4.56 0.18
N GLY A 54 -12.51 -5.45 -0.69
CA GLY A 54 -12.13 -6.82 -0.37
C GLY A 54 -13.32 -7.72 -0.03
N THR A 55 -13.05 -9.01 0.07
CA THR A 55 -14.07 -9.99 0.50
C THR A 55 -14.31 -9.83 1.99
N ASN A 56 -15.56 -9.57 2.40
CA ASN A 56 -15.94 -9.32 3.80
C ASN A 56 -15.15 -8.19 4.50
N GLY A 57 -14.56 -7.27 3.73
CA GLY A 57 -13.76 -6.17 4.27
C GLY A 57 -12.30 -6.53 4.58
N TYR A 58 -11.78 -7.68 4.13
CA TYR A 58 -10.40 -8.11 4.37
C TYR A 58 -9.51 -7.93 3.14
N HIS A 59 -8.27 -7.52 3.39
CA HIS A 59 -7.12 -7.68 2.49
C HIS A 59 -6.90 -9.17 2.20
N GLN A 60 -6.45 -9.50 0.99
CA GLN A 60 -6.11 -10.87 0.62
C GLN A 60 -4.74 -11.29 1.20
N MET A 61 -3.89 -10.30 1.55
CA MET A 61 -2.66 -10.53 2.29
C MET A 61 -2.68 -9.81 3.64
N ALA A 62 -2.48 -10.56 4.74
CA ALA A 62 -2.39 -10.00 6.08
C ALA A 62 -1.08 -9.24 6.28
N VAL A 63 -1.14 -8.08 6.94
CA VAL A 63 0.00 -7.34 7.44
C VAL A 63 0.27 -7.80 8.87
N CYS A 64 1.30 -8.64 9.04
CA CYS A 64 1.70 -9.16 10.35
C CYS A 64 0.56 -9.86 11.15
N GLY A 65 -0.42 -10.44 10.44
CA GLY A 65 -1.55 -11.16 11.04
C GLY A 65 -2.86 -10.36 11.05
N GLU A 66 -2.81 -9.05 10.81
CA GLU A 66 -3.99 -8.20 10.67
C GLU A 66 -4.33 -8.01 9.18
N ALA A 67 -5.59 -8.26 8.80
CA ALA A 67 -6.03 -8.21 7.40
C ALA A 67 -7.28 -7.36 7.17
N ARG A 68 -7.97 -6.89 8.21
CA ARG A 68 -9.17 -6.07 8.09
C ARG A 68 -8.84 -4.59 8.17
N GLN A 69 -8.06 -4.21 9.19
CA GLN A 69 -7.68 -2.84 9.48
C GLN A 69 -6.22 -2.75 9.99
N PRO A 70 -5.19 -2.98 9.15
CA PRO A 70 -3.78 -2.89 9.55
C PRO A 70 -3.36 -1.49 10.02
N THR A 71 -2.89 -1.37 11.26
CA THR A 71 -2.50 -0.10 11.91
C THR A 71 -1.06 0.32 11.61
N LYS A 72 -0.65 1.51 12.07
CA LYS A 72 0.78 1.92 12.04
C LYS A 72 1.69 0.88 12.69
N ALA A 73 1.26 0.27 13.80
CA ALA A 73 2.06 -0.72 14.52
C ALA A 73 2.33 -1.95 13.65
N ASP A 74 1.32 -2.45 12.95
CA ASP A 74 1.44 -3.59 12.04
C ASP A 74 2.39 -3.28 10.87
N LEU A 75 2.32 -2.06 10.33
CA LEU A 75 3.21 -1.60 9.25
C LEU A 75 4.65 -1.38 9.73
N LEU A 76 4.87 -0.92 10.95
CA LEU A 76 6.20 -0.81 11.53
C LEU A 76 6.77 -2.19 11.85
N GLN A 77 5.93 -3.13 12.29
CA GLN A 77 6.33 -4.52 12.48
C GLN A 77 6.72 -5.16 11.14
N LEU A 78 5.95 -4.94 10.08
CA LEU A 78 6.28 -5.43 8.73
C LEU A 78 7.63 -4.87 8.24
N ALA A 79 7.91 -3.60 8.49
CA ALA A 79 9.20 -3.01 8.17
C ALA A 79 10.34 -3.70 8.94
N GLN A 80 10.18 -3.97 10.24
CA GLN A 80 11.18 -4.65 11.06
C GLN A 80 11.44 -6.08 10.60
N THR A 81 10.40 -6.86 10.27
CA THR A 81 10.57 -8.24 9.78
C THR A 81 11.23 -8.33 8.41
N THR A 82 11.26 -7.22 7.67
CA THR A 82 11.89 -7.11 6.35
C THR A 82 13.20 -6.32 6.37
N ASP A 83 13.77 -6.08 7.56
CA ASP A 83 15.04 -5.35 7.76
C ASP A 83 15.03 -3.91 7.21
N ILE A 84 13.86 -3.28 7.18
CA ILE A 84 13.72 -1.84 6.92
C ILE A 84 13.85 -1.10 8.25
N LYS A 85 14.82 -0.19 8.33
CA LYS A 85 15.03 0.65 9.52
C LYS A 85 13.77 1.47 9.83
N THR A 86 13.41 1.54 11.11
CA THR A 86 12.24 2.30 11.59
C THR A 86 12.20 3.74 11.08
N LYS A 87 13.34 4.42 10.98
CA LYS A 87 13.41 5.78 10.41
C LYS A 87 12.93 5.81 8.95
N VAL A 88 13.43 4.90 8.11
CA VAL A 88 13.07 4.79 6.69
C VAL A 88 11.60 4.41 6.55
N ALA A 89 11.11 3.48 7.38
CA ALA A 89 9.70 3.10 7.40
C ALA A 89 8.79 4.30 7.70
N ASN A 90 9.12 5.11 8.72
CA ASN A 90 8.37 6.33 9.04
C ASN A 90 8.42 7.35 7.89
N GLU A 91 9.57 7.56 7.26
CA GLU A 91 9.67 8.45 6.09
C GLU A 91 8.77 7.98 4.94
N ILE A 92 8.71 6.67 4.67
CA ILE A 92 7.82 6.10 3.64
C ILE A 92 6.34 6.28 4.03
N ILE A 93 6.00 6.07 5.31
CA ILE A 93 4.66 6.29 5.86
C ILE A 93 4.24 7.74 5.69
N ASP A 94 5.04 8.69 6.17
CA ASP A 94 4.72 10.12 6.16
C ASP A 94 4.54 10.65 4.74
N ASN A 95 5.40 10.21 3.82
CA ASN A 95 5.27 10.54 2.40
C ASN A 95 3.96 10.01 1.80
N THR A 96 3.60 8.76 2.11
CA THR A 96 2.38 8.14 1.57
C THR A 96 1.11 8.77 2.16
N VAL A 97 1.11 9.09 3.46
CA VAL A 97 0.03 9.84 4.12
C VAL A 97 -0.12 11.23 3.52
N THR A 98 0.99 11.91 3.23
CA THR A 98 0.96 13.23 2.56
C THR A 98 0.31 13.15 1.18
N LEU A 99 0.64 12.12 0.39
CA LEU A 99 0.01 11.87 -0.90
C LEU A 99 -1.49 11.55 -0.76
N ALA A 100 -1.86 10.74 0.21
CA ALA A 100 -3.26 10.39 0.47
C ALA A 100 -4.09 11.62 0.86
N LYS A 101 -3.58 12.47 1.75
CA LYS A 101 -4.19 13.77 2.11
C LYS A 101 -4.33 14.70 0.91
N LYS A 102 -3.37 14.68 -0.02
CA LYS A 102 -3.49 15.43 -1.28
C LYS A 102 -4.63 14.88 -2.12
N LEU A 103 -4.72 13.57 -2.30
CA LEU A 103 -5.80 12.94 -3.06
C LEU A 103 -7.18 13.28 -2.48
N GLN A 104 -7.36 13.23 -1.15
CA GLN A 104 -8.64 13.60 -0.51
C GLN A 104 -9.14 14.99 -0.91
N LYS A 105 -8.23 15.95 -1.11
CA LYS A 105 -8.58 17.31 -1.52
C LYS A 105 -8.90 17.40 -3.00
N THR A 106 -8.20 16.64 -3.82
CA THR A 106 -8.29 16.73 -5.29
C THR A 106 -9.24 15.71 -5.91
N ILE A 107 -9.75 14.74 -5.15
CA ILE A 107 -10.55 13.62 -5.70
C ILE A 107 -11.82 14.11 -6.39
N PHE A 108 -12.39 15.21 -5.93
CA PHE A 108 -13.57 15.86 -6.50
C PHE A 108 -13.27 16.63 -7.80
N ASP A 109 -12.01 16.85 -8.14
CA ASP A 109 -11.59 17.50 -9.40
C ASP A 109 -11.59 16.51 -10.58
N TYR A 110 -11.67 15.21 -10.30
CA TYR A 110 -11.71 14.16 -11.31
C TYR A 110 -13.16 13.86 -11.73
N PRO A 111 -13.38 13.35 -12.96
CA PRO A 111 -14.70 13.01 -13.48
C PRO A 111 -15.25 11.71 -12.86
N LEU A 112 -15.39 11.68 -11.54
CA LEU A 112 -15.94 10.58 -10.76
C LEU A 112 -17.39 10.89 -10.37
N GLN A 113 -18.19 9.85 -10.18
CA GLN A 113 -19.50 10.01 -9.54
C GLN A 113 -19.30 10.51 -8.12
N LYS A 114 -20.01 11.58 -7.73
CA LYS A 114 -19.89 12.19 -6.40
C LYS A 114 -19.99 11.18 -5.24
N PRO A 115 -20.95 10.24 -5.21
CA PRO A 115 -21.02 9.24 -4.14
C PRO A 115 -19.78 8.35 -4.05
N LEU A 116 -19.17 8.01 -5.20
CA LEU A 116 -17.93 7.23 -5.23
C LEU A 116 -16.76 8.05 -4.68
N ALA A 117 -16.62 9.31 -5.11
CA ALA A 117 -15.57 10.20 -4.61
C ALA A 117 -15.67 10.39 -3.08
N GLU A 118 -16.88 10.60 -2.55
CA GLU A 118 -17.13 10.70 -1.11
C GLU A 118 -16.79 9.41 -0.36
N THR A 119 -17.14 8.25 -0.93
CA THR A 119 -16.79 6.94 -0.34
C THR A 119 -15.28 6.76 -0.27
N VAL A 120 -14.57 7.01 -1.37
CA VAL A 120 -13.11 6.87 -1.43
C VAL A 120 -12.43 7.86 -0.48
N GLU A 121 -12.84 9.12 -0.48
CA GLU A 121 -12.31 10.17 0.41
C GLU A 121 -12.44 9.78 1.88
N LYS A 122 -13.65 9.36 2.29
CA LYS A 122 -13.95 8.95 3.66
C LYS A 122 -13.14 7.72 4.07
N THR A 123 -13.08 6.69 3.23
CA THR A 123 -12.32 5.47 3.54
C THR A 123 -10.82 5.76 3.65
N ILE A 124 -10.27 6.60 2.78
CA ILE A 124 -8.88 7.05 2.90
C ILE A 124 -8.67 7.84 4.20
N ALA A 125 -9.63 8.68 4.62
CA ALA A 125 -9.57 9.41 5.88
C ALA A 125 -9.50 8.47 7.09
N GLU A 126 -10.39 7.48 7.11
CA GLU A 126 -10.43 6.44 8.14
C GLU A 126 -9.10 5.68 8.20
N ASN A 127 -8.53 5.34 7.04
CA ASN A 127 -7.23 4.68 6.96
C ASN A 127 -6.08 5.57 7.43
N ILE A 128 -6.07 6.86 7.09
CA ILE A 128 -5.03 7.78 7.57
C ILE A 128 -5.07 7.89 9.11
N ASN A 129 -6.25 7.94 9.73
CA ASN A 129 -6.38 8.14 11.18
C ASN A 129 -5.78 7.01 12.03
N ARG A 130 -5.58 5.84 11.43
CA ARG A 130 -5.04 4.62 12.06
C ARG A 130 -3.58 4.35 11.70
N ILE A 131 -2.96 5.20 10.87
CA ILE A 131 -1.54 5.17 10.45
C ILE A 131 -0.79 6.39 11.01
#